data_AF-A0A9K3DBL3-F1
#
_entry.id   AF-A0A9K3DBL3-F1
#
_cell.length_a   1.000
_cell.length_b   1.000
_cell.length_c   1.000
_cell.angle_alpha   90.00
_cell.angle_beta   90.00
_cell.angle_gamma   90.00
#
_symmetry.space_group_name_H-M   'P 1'
#
loop_
_entity.id
_entity.type
_entity.pdbx_description
1 polymer ?
#
loop_
_entity_poly.entity_id
_entity_poly.type
_entity_poly.pdbx_seq_one_letter_code
_entity_poly.pdbx_strand_id
1 'polypeptide(L)'
;AILFFVMSSLCNVNAMYEYSLSSFLAVFRKSLDQAAPDPIVEKRLYNIVNKVTENLYDYVCTSLFERHKLMFSFQMACRILASDDSVSLPLLDFFLKGNQSLEKPTQANPHPTWLSEQGWADLI
;
A
#
# COMPACT_ATOMS: atom_id res chain seq x y z
N ALA A 1 -0.09 -11.41 7.89
CA ALA A 1 1.33 -11.24 7.51
C ALA A 1 1.59 -9.92 6.78
N ILE A 2 0.81 -9.59 5.74
CA ILE A 2 1.00 -8.40 4.89
C ILE A 2 1.11 -7.10 5.69
N LEU A 3 0.16 -6.85 6.57
CA LEU A 3 0.08 -5.62 7.36
C LEU A 3 1.33 -5.34 8.20
N PHE A 4 1.93 -6.37 8.79
CA PHE A 4 3.18 -6.24 9.55
C PHE A 4 4.33 -5.80 8.63
N PHE A 5 4.46 -6.40 7.44
CA PHE A 5 5.51 -6.04 6.49
C PHE A 5 5.35 -4.63 5.92
N VAL A 6 4.11 -4.18 5.71
CA VAL A 6 3.85 -2.78 5.32
C VAL A 6 4.33 -1.84 6.42
N MET A 7 3.96 -2.10 7.68
CA MET A 7 4.40 -1.32 8.83
C MET A 7 5.94 -1.34 8.98
N SER A 8 6.58 -2.51 8.88
CA SER A 8 8.04 -2.62 9.03
C SER A 8 8.81 -1.95 7.89
N SER A 9 8.24 -1.91 6.69
CA SER A 9 8.88 -1.29 5.53
C SER A 9 8.99 0.24 5.61
N LEU A 10 8.26 0.89 6.54
CA LEU A 10 8.30 2.34 6.74
C LEU A 10 9.68 2.83 7.19
N CYS A 11 10.51 1.97 7.81
CA CYS A 11 11.87 2.33 8.18
C CYS A 11 12.75 2.69 6.97
N ASN A 12 12.41 2.18 5.78
CA ASN A 12 13.09 2.53 4.53
C ASN A 12 12.78 3.96 4.07
N VAL A 13 11.64 4.53 4.50
CA VAL A 13 11.27 5.92 4.21
C VAL A 13 11.96 6.86 5.20
N ASN A 14 11.97 6.47 6.49
CA ASN A 14 12.70 7.20 7.53
C ASN A 14 13.02 6.25 8.69
N ALA A 15 14.25 6.26 9.17
CA ALA A 15 14.70 5.45 10.30
C ALA A 15 13.87 5.66 11.59
N MET A 16 13.20 6.80 11.75
CA MET A 16 12.28 7.05 12.86
C MET A 16 11.02 6.18 12.83
N TYR A 17 10.66 5.58 11.69
CA TYR A 17 9.46 4.74 11.52
C TYR A 17 9.78 3.26 11.67
N GLU A 18 10.52 2.93 12.71
CA GLU A 18 10.85 1.55 13.05
C GLU A 18 9.80 1.00 14.02
N TYR A 19 9.23 -0.15 13.65
CA TYR A 19 8.24 -0.84 14.46
C TYR A 19 8.67 -2.28 14.67
N SER A 20 8.53 -2.75 15.91
CA SER A 20 8.80 -4.13 16.27
C SER A 20 7.58 -5.02 16.02
N LEU A 21 7.84 -6.33 15.95
CA LEU A 21 6.78 -7.34 15.95
C LEU A 21 5.94 -7.28 17.24
N SER A 22 6.54 -6.94 18.37
CA SER A 22 5.82 -6.80 19.64
C SER A 22 4.78 -5.67 19.61
N SER A 23 5.11 -4.52 19.02
CA SER A 23 4.16 -3.42 18.83
C SER A 23 2.99 -3.84 17.92
N PHE A 24 3.29 -4.53 16.82
CA PHE A 24 2.24 -5.09 15.95
C PHE A 24 1.32 -6.05 16.70
N LEU A 25 1.88 -6.98 17.48
CA LEU A 25 1.10 -7.95 18.24
C LEU A 25 0.23 -7.30 19.32
N ALA A 26 0.66 -6.17 19.89
CA ALA A 26 -0.16 -5.41 20.83
C ALA A 26 -1.41 -4.85 20.14
N VAL A 27 -1.25 -4.23 18.96
CA VAL A 27 -2.37 -3.74 18.15
C VAL A 27 -3.26 -4.89 17.69
N PHE A 28 -2.66 -6.00 17.25
CA PHE A 28 -3.39 -7.18 16.80
C PHE A 28 -4.29 -7.76 17.90
N ARG A 29 -3.75 -7.97 19.11
CA ARG A 29 -4.53 -8.47 20.26
C ARG A 29 -5.67 -7.52 20.63
N LYS A 30 -5.36 -6.22 20.74
CA LYS A 30 -6.39 -5.19 20.98
C LYS A 30 -7.51 -5.25 19.93
N SER A 31 -7.17 -5.51 18.68
CA SER A 31 -8.14 -5.60 17.59
C SER A 31 -8.99 -6.86 17.66
N LEU A 32 -8.45 -7.99 18.14
CA LEU A 32 -9.23 -9.21 18.39
C LEU A 32 -10.31 -8.98 19.45
N ASP A 33 -9.95 -8.26 20.52
CA ASP A 33 -10.86 -7.94 21.62
C ASP A 33 -11.95 -6.94 21.17
N GLN A 34 -11.59 -5.99 20.32
CA GLN A 34 -12.49 -4.92 19.84
C GLN A 34 -13.35 -5.31 18.62
N ALA A 35 -12.98 -6.36 17.88
CA ALA A 35 -13.76 -6.79 16.73
C ALA A 35 -15.17 -7.21 17.18
N ALA A 36 -16.19 -6.96 16.34
CA ALA A 36 -17.56 -7.35 16.64
C ALA A 36 -17.73 -8.89 16.62
N PRO A 37 -18.23 -9.52 17.71
CA PRO A 37 -18.41 -10.97 17.75
C PRO A 37 -19.47 -11.41 16.74
N ASP A 38 -19.31 -12.59 16.15
CA ASP A 38 -20.28 -13.18 15.24
C ASP A 38 -20.25 -14.71 15.43
N PRO A 39 -21.41 -15.38 15.52
CA PRO A 39 -21.47 -16.85 15.62
C PRO A 39 -20.99 -17.56 14.36
N ILE A 40 -21.02 -16.90 13.20
CA ILE A 40 -20.51 -17.43 11.94
C ILE A 40 -19.02 -17.10 11.85
N VAL A 41 -18.20 -18.14 11.82
CA VAL A 41 -16.73 -18.02 11.83
C VAL A 41 -16.22 -17.13 10.70
N GLU A 42 -16.76 -17.26 9.49
CA GLU A 42 -16.38 -16.45 8.32
C GLU A 42 -16.66 -14.96 8.55
N LYS A 43 -17.83 -14.61 9.09
CA LYS A 43 -18.18 -13.22 9.42
C LYS A 43 -17.33 -12.69 10.56
N ARG A 44 -17.03 -13.51 11.56
CA ARG A 44 -16.13 -13.14 12.66
C ARG A 44 -14.72 -12.84 12.14
N LEU A 45 -14.21 -13.66 11.23
CA LEU A 45 -12.91 -13.44 10.58
C LEU A 45 -12.90 -12.13 9.79
N TYR A 46 -13.94 -11.85 9.01
CA TYR A 46 -14.09 -10.58 8.30
C TYR A 46 -14.07 -9.38 9.25
N ASN A 47 -14.84 -9.43 10.34
CA ASN A 47 -14.87 -8.37 11.35
C ASN A 47 -13.49 -8.15 12.00
N ILE A 48 -12.76 -9.24 12.28
CA ILE A 48 -11.40 -9.18 12.83
C ILE A 48 -10.43 -8.53 11.82
N VAL A 49 -10.44 -8.98 10.56
CA VAL A 49 -9.56 -8.44 9.52
C VAL A 49 -9.78 -6.93 9.35
N ASN A 50 -11.04 -6.50 9.27
CA ASN A 50 -11.38 -5.09 9.18
C ASN A 50 -10.91 -4.29 10.39
N LYS A 51 -11.18 -4.78 11.60
CA LYS A 51 -10.79 -4.07 12.83
C LYS A 51 -9.28 -4.00 13.01
N VAL A 52 -8.54 -5.06 12.67
CA VAL A 52 -7.07 -5.06 12.67
C VAL A 52 -6.53 -4.05 11.67
N THR A 53 -7.11 -4.00 10.47
CA THR A 53 -6.71 -3.08 9.40
C THR A 53 -6.90 -1.62 9.83
N GLU A 54 -8.07 -1.28 10.37
CA GLU A 54 -8.40 0.04 10.90
C GLU A 54 -7.47 0.44 12.06
N ASN A 55 -7.41 -0.40 13.09
CA ASN A 55 -6.61 -0.09 14.29
C ASN A 55 -5.11 0.05 13.98
N LEU A 56 -4.59 -0.73 13.04
CA LEU A 56 -3.19 -0.61 12.62
C LEU A 56 -2.95 0.70 11.86
N TYR A 57 -3.87 1.06 10.97
CA TYR A 57 -3.80 2.32 10.24
C TYR A 57 -3.77 3.50 11.22
N ASP A 58 -4.70 3.54 12.18
CA ASP A 58 -4.77 4.60 13.18
C ASP A 58 -3.51 4.65 14.06
N TYR A 59 -3.01 3.48 14.47
CA TYR A 59 -1.82 3.37 15.28
C TYR A 59 -0.59 3.94 14.58
N VAL A 60 -0.36 3.58 13.31
CA VAL A 60 0.77 4.08 12.52
C VAL A 60 0.60 5.58 12.23
N CYS A 61 -0.58 6.00 11.78
CA CYS A 61 -0.86 7.40 11.45
C CYS A 61 -0.76 8.35 12.64
N THR A 62 -0.92 7.87 13.88
CA THR A 62 -0.67 8.67 15.08
C THR A 62 0.80 9.05 15.24
N SER A 63 1.71 8.18 14.80
CA SER A 63 3.17 8.38 14.90
C SER A 63 3.82 8.92 13.61
N LEU A 64 3.09 8.95 12.50
CA LEU A 64 3.62 9.31 11.19
C LEU A 64 3.49 10.81 10.91
N PHE A 65 4.47 11.42 10.25
CA PHE A 65 4.32 12.79 9.75
C PHE A 65 3.22 12.85 8.69
N GLU A 66 2.45 13.95 8.70
CA GLU A 66 1.29 14.15 7.81
C GLU A 66 1.62 13.89 6.34
N ARG A 67 2.78 14.38 5.87
CA ARG A 67 3.24 14.22 4.48
C ARG A 67 3.39 12.76 4.01
N HIS A 68 3.55 11.80 4.94
CA HIS A 68 3.73 10.39 4.60
C HIS A 68 2.45 9.56 4.77
N LYS A 69 1.38 10.12 5.34
CA LYS A 69 0.13 9.37 5.58
C LYS A 69 -0.50 8.86 4.30
N LEU A 70 -0.60 9.71 3.28
CA LEU A 70 -1.15 9.30 1.98
C LEU A 70 -0.33 8.18 1.32
N MET A 71 0.99 8.27 1.38
CA MET A 71 1.90 7.22 0.88
C MET A 71 1.65 5.90 1.61
N PHE A 72 1.54 5.93 2.94
CA PHE A 72 1.25 4.75 3.74
C PHE A 72 -0.14 4.16 3.43
N SER A 73 -1.18 4.98 3.33
CA SER A 73 -2.53 4.54 2.93
C SER A 73 -2.51 3.85 1.57
N PHE A 74 -1.83 4.44 0.59
CA PHE A 74 -1.68 3.89 -0.75
C PHE A 74 -0.95 2.55 -0.72
N GLN A 75 0.20 2.47 -0.04
CA GLN A 75 0.98 1.24 0.07
C GLN A 75 0.19 0.12 0.76
N MET A 76 -0.56 0.43 1.83
CA MET A 76 -1.40 -0.53 2.53
C MET A 76 -2.53 -1.05 1.63
N ALA A 77 -3.22 -0.16 0.92
CA ALA A 77 -4.28 -0.53 -0.02
C ALA A 77 -3.75 -1.42 -1.17
N CYS A 78 -2.65 -1.03 -1.82
CA CYS A 78 -2.06 -1.82 -2.90
C CYS A 78 -1.64 -3.21 -2.43
N ARG A 79 -1.10 -3.34 -1.22
CA ARG A 79 -0.65 -4.63 -0.67
C ARG A 79 -1.80 -5.55 -0.28
N ILE A 80 -2.92 -4.99 0.18
CA ILE A 80 -4.16 -5.75 0.44
C ILE A 80 -4.77 -6.19 -0.90
N LEU A 81 -4.91 -5.29 -1.87
CA LEU A 81 -5.47 -5.64 -3.18
C LEU A 81 -4.63 -6.65 -3.95
N ALA A 82 -3.30 -6.58 -3.82
CA ALA A 82 -2.39 -7.55 -4.41
C ALA A 82 -2.49 -8.94 -3.77
N SER A 83 -2.94 -9.06 -2.51
CA SER A 83 -3.16 -10.38 -1.90
C SER A 83 -4.48 -11.02 -2.32
N ASP A 84 -5.42 -10.19 -2.75
CA ASP A 84 -6.72 -10.64 -3.27
C ASP A 84 -6.69 -10.81 -4.80
N ASP A 85 -5.51 -10.89 -5.41
CA ASP A 85 -5.26 -10.96 -6.87
C ASP A 85 -6.03 -9.89 -7.69
N SER A 86 -6.44 -8.80 -7.05
CA SER A 86 -7.28 -7.76 -7.63
C SER A 86 -6.48 -6.67 -8.34
N VAL A 87 -5.14 -6.69 -8.19
CA VAL A 87 -4.21 -5.74 -8.83
C VAL A 87 -3.06 -6.49 -9.48
N SER A 88 -2.80 -6.18 -10.75
CA SER A 88 -1.64 -6.68 -11.48
C SER A 88 -0.37 -6.00 -10.98
N LEU A 89 0.55 -6.78 -10.38
CA LEU A 89 1.85 -6.27 -9.93
C LEU A 89 2.68 -5.62 -11.06
N PRO A 90 2.71 -6.16 -12.30
CA PRO A 90 3.35 -5.47 -13.42
C PRO A 90 2.76 -4.10 -13.71
N LEU A 91 1.43 -3.95 -13.66
CA LEU A 91 0.76 -2.67 -13.89
C LEU A 91 1.08 -1.68 -12.77
N LEU A 92 1.13 -2.15 -11.52
CA LEU A 92 1.52 -1.32 -10.39
C LEU A 92 2.99 -0.88 -10.49
N ASP A 93 3.90 -1.75 -10.94
CA ASP A 93 5.30 -1.40 -11.14
C ASP A 93 5.45 -0.35 -12.24
N PHE A 94 4.72 -0.50 -13.34
CA PHE A 94 4.64 0.49 -14.41
C PHE A 94 4.06 1.81 -13.91
N PHE A 95 2.99 1.79 -13.11
CA PHE A 95 2.42 3.00 -12.50
C PHE A 95 3.43 3.75 -11.61
N LEU A 96 4.28 3.02 -10.90
CA LEU A 96 5.27 3.62 -9.98
C LEU A 96 6.52 4.13 -10.69
N LYS A 97 6.98 3.46 -11.75
CA LYS A 97 8.28 3.72 -12.38
C LYS A 97 8.19 4.30 -13.79
N GLY A 98 7.04 4.21 -14.44
CA GLY A 98 6.85 4.53 -15.86
C GLY A 98 7.67 3.62 -16.79
N ASN A 99 7.88 4.08 -18.01
CA ASN A 99 8.77 3.42 -18.96
C ASN A 99 10.24 3.62 -18.54
N GLN A 100 10.93 2.49 -18.33
CA GLN A 100 12.36 2.45 -17.98
C GLN A 100 13.27 2.16 -19.19
N SER A 101 12.71 2.10 -20.40
CA SER A 101 13.47 1.87 -21.61
C SER A 101 14.45 3.01 -21.86
N LEU A 102 15.69 2.65 -22.21
CA LEU A 102 16.72 3.58 -22.65
C LEU A 102 16.59 3.90 -24.14
N GLU A 103 15.76 3.15 -24.86
CA GLU A 103 15.55 3.33 -26.29
C GLU A 103 14.59 4.48 -26.54
N LYS A 104 14.89 5.28 -27.57
CA LYS A 104 13.98 6.34 -28.00
C LYS A 104 12.73 5.72 -28.61
N PRO A 105 11.56 6.32 -28.41
CA PRO A 105 10.32 5.87 -29.02
C PRO A 105 10.50 5.71 -30.53
N THR A 106 10.07 4.56 -31.07
CA THR A 106 10.20 4.24 -32.50
C THR A 106 9.38 5.20 -33.37
N GLN A 107 8.28 5.71 -32.81
CA GLN A 107 7.38 6.65 -33.45
C GLN A 107 7.49 8.03 -32.79
N ALA A 108 7.53 9.08 -33.62
CA ALA A 108 7.47 10.45 -33.12
C ALA A 108 6.10 10.78 -32.52
N ASN A 109 6.08 11.62 -31.50
CA ASN A 109 4.85 12.08 -30.87
C ASN A 109 3.95 12.81 -31.87
N PRO A 110 2.74 12.29 -32.17
CA PRO A 110 1.83 12.91 -33.12
C PRO A 110 1.20 14.21 -32.59
N HIS A 111 1.21 14.42 -31.27
CA HIS A 111 0.56 15.56 -30.61
C HIS A 111 1.44 16.20 -29.53
N PRO A 112 2.55 16.86 -29.92
CA PRO A 112 3.50 17.48 -28.98
C PRO A 112 2.94 18.69 -28.24
N THR A 113 1.77 19.20 -28.63
CA THR A 113 1.13 20.37 -28.00
C THR A 113 0.46 20.05 -26.67
N TRP A 114 -0.02 18.83 -26.45
CA TRP A 114 -0.68 18.44 -25.21
C TRP A 114 -0.03 17.23 -24.53
N LEU A 115 0.69 16.39 -25.29
CA LEU A 115 1.39 15.22 -24.77
C LEU A 115 2.89 15.47 -24.79
N SER A 116 3.56 15.28 -23.65
CA SER A 116 5.01 15.39 -23.59
C SER A 116 5.67 14.19 -24.29
N GLU A 117 6.90 14.36 -24.77
CA GLU A 117 7.67 13.25 -25.35
C GLU A 117 7.85 12.07 -24.39
N GLN A 118 7.97 12.35 -23.08
CA GLN A 118 8.05 11.31 -22.05
C GLN A 118 6.71 10.58 -21.90
N GLY A 119 5.58 11.31 -21.84
CA GLY A 119 4.26 10.69 -21.77
C GLY A 119 3.90 9.90 -23.04
N TRP A 120 4.42 10.32 -24.19
CA TRP A 120 4.33 9.53 -25.43
C TRP A 120 5.17 8.26 -25.34
N ALA A 121 6.41 8.35 -24.86
CA ALA A 121 7.27 7.19 -24.65
C ALA A 121 6.69 6.20 -23.62
N ASP A 122 5.94 6.67 -22.62
CA ASP A 122 5.22 5.80 -21.68
C ASP A 122 4.05 5.05 -22.33
N LEU A 123 3.51 5.54 -23.45
CA LEU A 123 2.35 4.95 -24.13
C LEU A 123 2.71 3.89 -25.18
N ILE A 124 3.92 3.92 -25.72
CA ILE A 124 4.37 3.05 -26.84
C ILE A 124 5.48 2.09 -26.44
#